data_AF-A0A0Q7TLB9-F1
#
_entry.id   AF-A0A0Q7TLB9-F1
#
_cell.length_a   1.000
_cell.length_b   1.000
_cell.length_c   1.000
_cell.angle_alpha   90.00
_cell.angle_beta   90.00
_cell.angle_gamma   90.00
#
_symmetry.space_group_name_H-M   'P 1'
#
loop_
_entity.id
_entity.type
_entity.pdbx_description
1 polymer ?
#
loop_
_entity_poly.entity_id
_entity_poly.type
_entity_poly.pdbx_seq_one_letter_code
_entity_poly.pdbx_strand_id
1 'polypeptide(L)'
;MSHRIAKKPSARRRKTFIREWREFRDLTQDRLAERLEMSKAQLSRIETGLQPYSQDFLEACADALGTDPASLIMRNPTDEDSIWTIWDQAKPGTRRQIIEIAKTLNKTG
;
A
#
# COMPACT_ATOMS: atom_id res chain seq x y z
N MET A 1 19.91 -22.95 0.36
CA MET A 1 19.25 -23.41 1.61
C MET A 1 17.88 -22.76 1.71
N SER A 2 16.83 -23.42 1.23
CA SER A 2 15.47 -22.89 1.32
C SER A 2 14.97 -23.08 2.76
N HIS A 3 14.94 -22.01 3.57
CA HIS A 3 14.20 -22.04 4.82
C HIS A 3 12.73 -22.26 4.48
N ARG A 4 12.25 -23.51 4.64
CA ARG A 4 10.82 -23.79 4.54
C ARG A 4 10.16 -23.03 5.68
N ILE A 5 9.43 -21.97 5.33
CA ILE A 5 8.48 -21.34 6.24
C ILE A 5 7.52 -22.46 6.66
N ALA A 6 7.60 -22.88 7.92
CA ALA A 6 6.94 -24.08 8.45
C ALA A 6 5.40 -24.03 8.42
N LYS A 7 4.81 -22.94 7.92
CA LYS A 7 3.38 -22.72 7.86
C LYS A 7 2.88 -22.99 6.44
N LYS A 8 2.00 -23.98 6.29
CA LYS A 8 1.22 -24.18 5.05
C LYS A 8 0.59 -22.83 4.69
N PRO A 9 0.78 -22.32 3.46
CA PRO A 9 0.22 -21.01 3.10
C PRO A 9 -1.28 -21.06 3.35
N SER A 10 -1.80 -20.12 4.15
CA SER A 10 -3.24 -19.91 4.25
C SER A 10 -3.82 -19.80 2.83
N ALA A 11 -4.97 -20.43 2.60
CA ALA A 11 -5.66 -20.33 1.31
C ALA A 11 -5.91 -18.87 0.89
N ARG A 12 -5.97 -17.96 1.87
CA ARG A 12 -6.10 -16.51 1.65
C ARG A 12 -5.07 -15.74 2.46
N ARG A 13 -4.35 -14.83 1.81
CA ARG A 13 -3.36 -13.95 2.45
C ARG A 13 -4.07 -12.81 3.19
N ARG A 14 -3.33 -12.11 4.05
CA ARG A 14 -3.81 -10.91 4.72
C ARG A 14 -4.22 -9.87 3.67
N LYS A 15 -5.22 -9.07 4.01
CA LYS A 15 -5.67 -7.95 3.19
C LYS A 15 -4.50 -6.97 2.98
N THR A 16 -4.41 -6.43 1.77
CA THR A 16 -3.57 -5.29 1.39
C THR A 16 -4.48 -4.16 0.94
N PHE A 17 -3.92 -3.01 0.55
CA PHE A 17 -4.66 -1.85 0.07
C PHE A 17 -4.46 -1.57 -1.43
N ILE A 18 -3.90 -2.52 -2.19
CA ILE A 18 -3.62 -2.35 -3.63
C ILE A 18 -4.90 -1.98 -4.40
N ARG A 19 -6.03 -2.62 -4.07
CA ARG A 19 -7.33 -2.32 -4.67
C ARG A 19 -7.77 -0.89 -4.36
N GLU A 20 -7.72 -0.52 -3.09
CA GLU A 20 -8.12 0.79 -2.60
C GLU A 20 -7.26 1.89 -3.25
N TRP A 21 -5.95 1.66 -3.40
CA TRP A 21 -5.06 2.57 -4.13
C TRP A 21 -5.39 2.65 -5.62
N ARG A 22 -5.73 1.53 -6.27
CA ARG A 22 -6.18 1.54 -7.66
C ARG A 22 -7.44 2.37 -7.84
N GLU A 23 -8.42 2.18 -6.97
CA GLU A 23 -9.71 2.90 -7.00
C GLU A 23 -9.54 4.38 -6.67
N PHE A 24 -8.69 4.72 -5.69
CA PHE A 24 -8.31 6.09 -5.36
C PHE A 24 -7.64 6.84 -6.52
N ARG A 25 -7.04 6.12 -7.47
CA ARG A 25 -6.45 6.68 -8.70
C ARG A 25 -7.38 6.62 -9.91
N ASP A 26 -8.66 6.31 -9.69
CA ASP A 26 -9.69 6.17 -10.73
C ASP A 26 -9.32 5.16 -11.83
N LEU A 27 -8.56 4.12 -11.48
CA LEU A 27 -8.14 3.10 -12.43
C LEU A 27 -9.05 1.87 -12.39
N THR A 28 -9.47 1.42 -13.57
CA THR A 28 -10.04 0.07 -13.68
C THR A 28 -8.94 -0.97 -13.51
N GLN A 29 -9.35 -2.18 -13.15
CA GLN A 29 -8.43 -3.30 -13.04
C GLN A 29 -7.73 -3.63 -14.37
N ASP A 30 -8.42 -3.45 -15.50
CA ASP A 30 -7.82 -3.65 -16.83
C ASP A 30 -6.73 -2.62 -17.11
N ARG A 31 -6.97 -1.34 -16.75
CA ARG A 31 -5.97 -0.27 -16.93
C ARG A 31 -4.73 -0.45 -16.07
N LEU A 32 -4.88 -0.88 -14.81
CA LEU A 32 -3.71 -1.16 -13.98
C LEU A 32 -2.96 -2.41 -14.48
N ALA A 33 -3.69 -3.44 -14.91
CA ALA A 33 -3.06 -4.65 -15.46
C ALA A 33 -2.27 -4.36 -16.75
N GLU A 34 -2.80 -3.49 -17.62
CA GLU A 34 -2.11 -2.98 -18.82
C GLU A 34 -0.81 -2.24 -18.45
N ARG A 35 -0.85 -1.34 -17.44
CA ARG A 35 0.36 -0.63 -16.95
C ARG A 35 1.42 -1.55 -16.36
N LEU A 36 1.00 -2.68 -15.79
CA LEU A 36 1.88 -3.67 -15.15
C LEU A 36 2.25 -4.82 -16.08
N GLU A 37 1.90 -4.74 -17.36
CA GLU A 37 2.17 -5.76 -18.38
C GLU A 37 1.73 -7.18 -17.94
N MET A 38 0.56 -7.26 -17.29
CA MET A 38 0.05 -8.51 -16.71
C MET A 38 -1.42 -8.73 -17.04
N SER A 39 -1.91 -9.95 -16.79
CA SER A 39 -3.35 -10.23 -16.96
C SER A 39 -4.20 -9.64 -15.83
N LYS A 40 -5.40 -9.15 -16.17
CA LYS A 40 -6.43 -8.76 -15.19
C LYS A 40 -6.67 -9.85 -14.14
N ALA A 41 -6.74 -11.11 -14.57
CA ALA A 41 -6.95 -12.25 -13.67
C ALA A 41 -5.81 -12.41 -12.64
N GLN A 42 -4.56 -12.18 -13.05
CA GLN A 42 -3.43 -12.20 -12.13
C GLN A 42 -3.52 -11.04 -11.12
N LEU A 43 -3.78 -9.82 -11.58
CA LEU A 43 -4.00 -8.68 -10.68
C LEU A 43 -5.15 -8.95 -9.69
N SER A 44 -6.24 -9.59 -10.13
CA SER A 44 -7.40 -9.91 -9.28
C SER A 44 -7.02 -10.83 -8.13
N ARG A 45 -6.24 -11.88 -8.44
CA ARG A 45 -5.78 -12.84 -7.44
C ARG A 45 -4.85 -12.20 -6.44
N ILE A 46 -4.04 -11.21 -6.84
CA ILE A 46 -3.18 -10.47 -5.92
C ILE A 46 -4.02 -9.56 -5.02
N GLU A 47 -4.91 -8.72 -5.58
CA GLU A 47 -5.78 -7.82 -4.81
C GLU A 47 -6.66 -8.55 -3.79
N THR A 48 -7.10 -9.77 -4.11
CA THR A 48 -7.97 -10.58 -3.24
C THR A 48 -7.20 -11.46 -2.24
N GLY A 49 -5.87 -11.48 -2.31
CA GLY A 49 -4.98 -12.28 -1.46
C GLY A 49 -4.89 -13.76 -1.84
N LEU A 50 -5.44 -14.16 -2.99
CA LEU A 50 -5.36 -15.53 -3.51
C LEU A 50 -3.96 -15.87 -4.05
N GLN A 51 -3.23 -14.88 -4.55
CA GLN A 51 -1.84 -14.98 -5.02
C GLN A 51 -0.94 -14.03 -4.20
N PRO A 52 0.32 -14.39 -3.89
CA PRO A 52 1.23 -13.44 -3.26
C PRO A 52 1.66 -12.37 -4.28
N TYR A 53 1.97 -11.18 -3.79
CA TYR A 53 2.80 -10.24 -4.53
C TYR A 53 4.27 -10.69 -4.48
N SER A 54 5.03 -10.33 -5.50
CA SER A 54 6.49 -10.27 -5.45
C SER A 54 6.94 -8.86 -5.08
N GLN A 55 8.22 -8.70 -4.77
CA GLN A 55 8.81 -7.37 -4.58
C GLN A 55 8.68 -6.52 -5.86
N ASP A 56 9.08 -7.07 -7.02
CA ASP A 56 8.99 -6.38 -8.31
C ASP A 56 7.57 -5.93 -8.65
N PHE A 57 6.56 -6.77 -8.37
CA PHE A 57 5.16 -6.38 -8.54
C PHE A 57 4.80 -5.20 -7.64
N LEU A 58 5.23 -5.23 -6.38
CA LEU A 58 4.86 -4.22 -5.40
C LEU A 58 5.50 -2.86 -5.76
N GLU A 59 6.76 -2.87 -6.20
CA GLU A 59 7.48 -1.68 -6.66
C GLU A 59 6.86 -1.11 -7.94
N ALA A 60 6.63 -1.94 -8.97
CA ALA A 60 5.97 -1.50 -10.20
C ALA A 60 4.54 -0.98 -9.95
N CYS A 61 3.80 -1.61 -9.04
CA CYS A 61 2.47 -1.18 -8.64
C CYS A 61 2.50 0.15 -7.90
N ALA A 62 3.51 0.37 -7.04
CA ALA A 62 3.70 1.62 -6.32
C ALA A 62 3.97 2.78 -7.30
N ASP A 63 4.86 2.56 -8.28
CA ASP A 63 5.14 3.52 -9.35
C ASP A 63 3.88 3.81 -10.18
N ALA A 64 3.16 2.77 -10.62
CA ALA A 64 1.96 2.92 -11.44
C ALA A 64 0.81 3.64 -10.72
N LEU A 65 0.79 3.60 -9.38
CA LEU A 65 -0.21 4.22 -8.51
C LEU A 65 0.29 5.49 -7.81
N GLY A 66 1.53 5.92 -8.09
CA GLY A 66 2.14 7.12 -7.51
C GLY A 66 2.15 7.10 -5.98
N THR A 67 2.58 5.99 -5.38
CA THR A 67 2.69 5.79 -3.94
C THR A 67 3.96 5.00 -3.63
N ASP A 68 4.15 4.55 -2.39
CA ASP A 68 5.27 3.68 -2.00
C ASP A 68 4.81 2.22 -1.72
N PRO A 69 5.73 1.24 -1.80
CA PRO A 69 5.40 -0.17 -1.55
C PRO A 69 4.77 -0.45 -0.18
N ALA A 70 5.17 0.27 0.88
CA ALA A 70 4.63 0.04 2.22
C ALA A 70 3.17 0.52 2.32
N SER A 71 2.86 1.66 1.71
CA SER A 71 1.49 2.18 1.59
C SER A 71 0.52 1.17 0.98
N LEU A 72 0.95 0.44 -0.06
CA LEU A 72 0.13 -0.60 -0.69
C LEU A 72 -0.20 -1.77 0.25
N ILE A 73 0.64 -2.01 1.27
CA ILE A 73 0.43 -3.10 2.23
C ILE A 73 -0.42 -2.66 3.41
N MET A 74 -0.21 -1.44 3.92
CA MET A 74 -0.71 -1.04 5.25
C MET A 74 -1.67 0.15 5.29
N ARG A 75 -1.79 0.93 4.20
CA ARG A 75 -2.49 2.22 4.23
C ARG A 75 -3.72 2.25 3.32
N ASN A 76 -4.88 2.52 3.91
CA ASN A 76 -6.06 2.91 3.14
C ASN A 76 -5.87 4.36 2.63
N PRO A 77 -5.85 4.61 1.31
CA PRO A 77 -5.70 5.97 0.77
C PRO A 77 -6.91 6.88 1.03
N THR A 78 -8.08 6.32 1.41
CA THR A 78 -9.30 7.11 1.69
C THR A 78 -9.50 7.36 3.18
N ASP A 79 -8.54 7.03 4.02
CA ASP A 79 -8.60 7.29 5.46
C ASP A 79 -8.17 8.74 5.74
N GLU A 80 -9.15 9.65 5.70
CA GLU A 80 -8.95 11.10 5.86
C GLU A 80 -8.38 11.47 7.24
N ASP A 81 -8.70 10.68 8.27
CA ASP A 81 -8.26 10.90 9.66
C ASP A 81 -6.85 10.33 9.93
N SER A 82 -6.21 9.72 8.93
CA SER A 82 -4.90 9.11 9.08
C SER A 82 -3.80 10.17 9.20
N ILE A 83 -2.88 9.99 10.16
CA ILE A 83 -1.67 10.83 10.30
C ILE A 83 -0.88 10.93 8.97
N TRP A 84 -0.95 9.89 8.15
CA TRP A 84 -0.29 9.82 6.85
C TRP A 84 -0.87 10.80 5.83
N THR A 85 -2.18 11.03 5.86
CA THR A 85 -2.87 12.00 4.98
C THR A 85 -2.38 13.41 5.28
N ILE A 86 -2.31 13.75 6.57
CA ILE A 86 -1.76 15.03 7.06
C ILE A 86 -0.30 15.17 6.64
N TRP A 87 0.49 14.10 6.77
CA TRP A 87 1.90 14.08 6.44
C TRP A 87 2.20 14.28 4.94
N ASP A 88 1.44 13.60 4.08
CA ASP A 88 1.63 13.66 2.63
C ASP A 88 1.30 15.05 2.07
N GLN A 89 0.26 15.70 2.60
CA GLN A 89 -0.14 17.06 2.21
C GLN A 89 0.78 18.15 2.80
N ALA A 90 1.51 17.85 3.88
CA ALA A 90 2.34 18.83 4.57
C ALA A 90 3.58 19.22 3.77
N LYS A 91 3.84 20.53 3.67
CA LYS A 91 5.11 21.08 3.16
C LYS A 91 6.28 20.68 4.08
N PRO A 92 7.54 20.65 3.59
CA PRO A 92 8.69 20.24 4.39
C PRO A 92 8.83 20.97 5.74
N GLY A 93 8.54 22.28 5.78
CA GLY A 93 8.54 23.07 7.02
C GLY A 93 7.45 22.63 8.01
N THR A 94 6.25 22.36 7.51
CA THR A 94 5.09 21.90 8.30
C THR A 94 5.31 20.49 8.85
N ARG A 95 5.94 19.59 8.08
CA ARG A 95 6.27 18.23 8.54
C ARG A 95 7.11 18.26 9.83
N ARG A 96 8.09 19.15 9.92
CA ARG A 96 8.91 19.30 11.13
C ARG A 96 8.07 19.73 12.34
N GLN A 97 7.14 20.67 12.16
CA GLN A 97 6.24 21.11 13.24
C GLN A 97 5.31 19.98 13.71
N ILE A 98 4.75 19.20 12.78
CA ILE A 98 3.91 18.04 13.09
C ILE A 98 4.68 17.04 13.99
N ILE A 99 5.93 16.74 13.64
CA ILE A 99 6.78 15.85 14.45
C ILE A 99 6.95 16.37 15.88
N GLU A 100 7.24 17.67 16.05
CA GLU A 100 7.51 18.23 17.38
C GLU A 100 6.25 18.28 18.25
N ILE A 101 5.08 18.57 17.67
CA ILE A 101 3.80 18.49 18.38
C ILE A 101 3.53 17.04 18.81
N ALA A 102 3.66 16.08 17.90
CA ALA A 102 3.46 14.66 18.20
C ALA A 102 4.40 14.16 19.32
N LYS A 103 5.69 14.53 19.26
CA LYS A 103 6.67 14.23 20.33
C LYS A 103 6.26 14.85 21.67
N THR A 104 5.73 16.06 21.67
CA THR A 104 5.30 16.75 22.89
C THR A 104 4.12 16.02 23.52
N LEU A 105 3.09 15.71 22.74
CA LEU A 105 1.90 15.00 23.21
C LEU A 105 2.25 13.63 23.81
N ASN A 106 3.17 12.88 23.20
CA ASN A 106 3.60 11.57 23.69
C ASN A 106 4.48 11.60 24.96
N LYS A 107 4.97 12.78 25.37
CA LYS A 107 5.70 12.96 26.65
C LYS A 107 4.78 13.39 27.79
N THR A 108 3.64 13.98 27.46
CA THR A 108 2.67 14.52 28.42
C THR A 108 1.53 13.57 28.75
N GLY A 109 1.34 12.50 27.96
CA GLY A 109 0.47 11.37 28.28
C GLY A 109 1.23 10.29 29.03
#